data_AF-A0A7M7NDP8-F1
#
_entry.id   AF-A0A7M7NDP8-F1
#
_cell.length_a   1.000
_cell.length_b   1.000
_cell.length_c   1.000
_cell.angle_alpha   90.00
_cell.angle_beta   90.00
_cell.angle_gamma   90.00
#
_symmetry.space_group_name_H-M   'P 1'
#
loop_
_entity.id
_entity.type
_entity.pdbx_description
1 polymer ?
#
loop_
_entity_poly.entity_id
_entity_poly.type
_entity_poly.pdbx_seq_one_letter_code
_entity_poly.pdbx_strand_id
1 'polypeptide(L)'
;MAGIDEKLLAKLGEEGLGNHDNVPKLGRELGFNQTQISLYIETNYSGGRVGTKGTVKLLFDWKKKTRKAEQVSTLRAALTMAGFEDLAEEYFPDSSSHPTDDSSPDLTSASSTPDLMVTATQPMPDLVSSTLPSSPNPGTAPVPDQTANPSVDPASVPSQSSGAGGMATITAKQIIFLSQSILPSCYNVFCTHLGFEFAIFDGVKSSKLNDIPAALVDILNRWAANTEGLLSDLDKALTAAGCTRLVYMYKGK
;
A
#
# COMPACT_ATOMS: atom_id res chain seq x y z
N MET A 1 -1.43 13.41 -35.85
CA MET A 1 -1.51 12.20 -35.01
C MET A 1 -2.86 12.18 -34.30
N ALA A 2 -3.56 11.05 -34.37
CA ALA A 2 -4.67 10.78 -33.45
C ALA A 2 -4.10 10.63 -32.02
N GLY A 3 -4.90 10.96 -31.01
CA GLY A 3 -4.57 10.62 -29.63
C GLY A 3 -5.04 9.21 -29.29
N ILE A 4 -4.72 8.71 -28.11
CA ILE A 4 -5.18 7.39 -27.65
C ILE A 4 -6.70 7.40 -27.47
N ASP A 5 -7.38 6.39 -28.02
CA ASP A 5 -8.82 6.21 -27.86
C ASP A 5 -9.21 5.91 -26.42
N GLU A 6 -10.28 6.55 -25.95
CA GLU A 6 -10.76 6.41 -24.57
C GLU A 6 -11.27 5.00 -24.27
N LYS A 7 -11.76 4.29 -25.29
CA LYS A 7 -12.15 2.87 -25.18
C LYS A 7 -10.93 1.95 -25.01
N LEU A 8 -9.83 2.21 -25.71
CA LEU A 8 -8.58 1.45 -25.54
C LEU A 8 -7.99 1.70 -24.15
N LEU A 9 -8.02 2.96 -23.69
CA LEU A 9 -7.52 3.36 -22.39
C LEU A 9 -8.36 2.81 -21.23
N ALA A 10 -9.69 2.73 -21.39
CA ALA A 10 -10.57 2.03 -20.45
C ALA A 10 -10.25 0.54 -20.42
N LYS A 11 -10.14 -0.12 -21.58
CA LYS A 11 -9.77 -1.55 -21.66
C LYS A 11 -8.44 -1.84 -20.96
N LEU A 12 -7.40 -1.05 -21.23
CA LEU A 12 -6.10 -1.19 -20.57
C LEU A 12 -6.21 -1.03 -19.04
N GLY A 13 -7.02 -0.09 -18.55
CA GLY A 13 -7.24 0.12 -17.12
C GLY A 13 -8.07 -0.98 -16.45
N GLU A 14 -9.03 -1.59 -17.16
CA GLU A 14 -9.95 -2.61 -16.64
C GLU A 14 -9.40 -4.04 -16.74
N GLU A 15 -8.88 -4.41 -17.91
CA GLU A 15 -8.44 -5.78 -18.23
C GLU A 15 -6.93 -5.98 -18.04
N GLY A 16 -6.10 -4.98 -18.35
CA GLY A 16 -4.63 -5.09 -18.27
C GLY A 16 -4.06 -4.73 -16.89
N LEU A 17 -4.23 -3.48 -16.47
CA LEU A 17 -3.63 -2.93 -15.24
C LEU A 17 -4.39 -3.31 -13.97
N GLY A 18 -5.72 -3.45 -14.06
CA GLY A 18 -6.60 -3.79 -12.97
C GLY A 18 -6.41 -2.88 -11.74
N ASN A 19 -6.08 -3.51 -10.60
CA ASN A 19 -5.69 -2.85 -9.35
C ASN A 19 -4.34 -3.42 -8.85
N HIS A 20 -3.40 -3.63 -9.77
CA HIS A 20 -2.09 -4.21 -9.47
C HIS A 20 -1.21 -3.28 -8.61
N ASP A 21 -0.34 -3.84 -7.77
CA ASP A 21 0.62 -3.10 -6.92
C ASP A 21 1.61 -2.19 -7.70
N ASN A 22 1.69 -2.33 -9.02
CA ASN A 22 2.51 -1.50 -9.90
C ASN A 22 1.75 -0.24 -10.42
N VAL A 23 0.43 -0.14 -10.24
CA VAL A 23 -0.35 1.06 -10.61
C VAL A 23 0.14 2.34 -9.90
N PRO A 24 0.56 2.33 -8.62
CA PRO A 24 1.22 3.47 -7.99
C PRO A 24 2.54 3.89 -8.65
N LYS A 25 3.31 2.93 -9.16
CA LYS A 25 4.56 3.18 -9.90
C LYS A 25 4.23 3.82 -11.26
N LEU A 26 3.29 3.25 -12.01
CA LEU A 26 2.77 3.84 -13.25
C LEU A 26 2.25 5.27 -13.05
N GLY A 27 1.50 5.53 -11.97
CA GLY A 27 1.04 6.89 -11.65
C GLY A 27 2.19 7.89 -11.46
N ARG A 28 3.32 7.44 -10.90
CA ARG A 28 4.52 8.28 -10.73
C ARG A 28 5.18 8.58 -12.07
N GLU A 29 5.35 7.57 -12.93
CA GLU A 29 5.92 7.73 -14.27
C GLU A 29 5.04 8.60 -15.18
N LEU A 30 3.72 8.57 -14.98
CA LEU A 30 2.75 9.47 -15.64
C LEU A 30 2.70 10.88 -15.01
N GLY A 31 3.60 11.20 -14.07
CA GLY A 31 3.79 12.53 -13.51
C GLY A 31 2.83 12.93 -12.39
N PHE A 32 2.08 11.98 -11.79
CA PHE A 32 1.25 12.26 -10.60
C PHE A 32 2.08 12.21 -9.32
N ASN A 33 1.73 13.06 -8.35
CA ASN A 33 2.32 13.00 -7.02
C ASN A 33 1.64 11.91 -6.15
N GLN A 34 2.31 11.53 -5.05
CA GLN A 34 1.85 10.45 -4.18
C GLN A 34 0.43 10.65 -3.63
N THR A 35 0.02 11.88 -3.32
CA THR A 35 -1.33 12.20 -2.83
C THR A 35 -2.40 11.96 -3.90
N GLN A 36 -2.12 12.36 -5.15
CA GLN A 36 -3.01 12.08 -6.28
C GLN A 36 -3.12 10.58 -6.54
N ILE A 37 -1.99 9.88 -6.55
CA ILE A 37 -1.92 8.41 -6.71
C ILE A 37 -2.77 7.73 -5.64
N SER A 38 -2.57 8.05 -4.36
CA SER A 38 -3.37 7.48 -3.26
C SER A 38 -4.87 7.70 -3.45
N LEU A 39 -5.32 8.87 -3.92
CA LEU A 39 -6.75 9.11 -4.19
C LEU A 39 -7.31 8.24 -5.34
N TYR A 40 -6.52 7.99 -6.39
CA TYR A 40 -6.91 7.05 -7.44
C TYR A 40 -6.97 5.62 -6.90
N ILE A 41 -5.99 5.18 -6.12
CA ILE A 41 -6.00 3.86 -5.49
C ILE A 41 -7.17 3.70 -4.51
N GLU A 42 -7.45 4.68 -3.65
CA GLU A 42 -8.64 4.70 -2.76
C GLU A 42 -9.95 4.57 -3.56
N THR A 43 -10.02 5.16 -4.77
CA THR A 43 -11.18 5.05 -5.65
C THR A 43 -11.42 3.60 -6.12
N ASN A 44 -10.38 2.77 -6.25
CA ASN A 44 -10.50 1.34 -6.58
C ASN A 44 -11.16 0.51 -5.46
N TYR A 45 -11.14 0.96 -4.21
CA TYR A 45 -11.77 0.28 -3.07
C TYR A 45 -13.12 0.89 -2.66
N SER A 46 -13.55 1.95 -3.34
CA SER A 46 -14.77 2.69 -3.01
C SER A 46 -16.04 1.85 -3.23
N GLY A 47 -16.94 1.84 -2.24
CA GLY A 47 -18.22 1.10 -2.32
C GLY A 47 -18.17 -0.37 -1.90
N GLY A 48 -17.13 -0.81 -1.19
CA GLY A 48 -17.07 -2.16 -0.60
C GLY A 48 -16.74 -3.29 -1.58
N ARG A 49 -16.27 -2.96 -2.79
CA ARG A 49 -15.76 -3.91 -3.78
C ARG A 49 -14.45 -3.39 -4.36
N VAL A 50 -13.47 -4.27 -4.53
CA VAL A 50 -12.25 -3.97 -5.28
C VAL A 50 -12.61 -3.87 -6.77
N GLY A 51 -12.24 -2.77 -7.40
CA GLY A 51 -12.43 -2.53 -8.83
C GLY A 51 -11.28 -1.73 -9.43
N THR A 52 -11.49 -1.23 -10.65
CA THR A 52 -10.45 -0.62 -11.50
C THR A 52 -10.74 0.86 -11.81
N LYS A 53 -11.84 1.39 -11.27
CA LYS A 53 -12.40 2.73 -11.59
C LYS A 53 -11.41 3.87 -11.35
N GLY A 54 -10.59 3.77 -10.32
CA GLY A 54 -9.49 4.68 -10.01
C GLY A 54 -8.32 4.56 -10.99
N THR A 55 -7.91 3.34 -11.34
CA THR A 55 -6.89 3.06 -12.37
C THR A 55 -7.29 3.65 -13.72
N VAL A 56 -8.53 3.40 -14.16
CA VAL A 56 -9.10 4.01 -15.38
C VAL A 56 -9.10 5.53 -15.27
N LYS A 57 -9.58 6.09 -14.14
CA LYS A 57 -9.63 7.56 -13.95
C LYS A 57 -8.23 8.20 -13.98
N LEU A 58 -7.20 7.54 -13.44
CA LEU A 58 -5.81 7.98 -13.50
C LEU A 58 -5.35 8.14 -14.95
N LEU A 59 -5.57 7.11 -15.78
CA LEU A 59 -5.24 7.17 -17.21
C LEU A 59 -6.00 8.29 -17.94
N PHE A 60 -7.32 8.43 -17.72
CA PHE A 60 -8.11 9.48 -18.34
C PHE A 60 -7.67 10.90 -17.94
N ASP A 61 -7.30 11.11 -16.67
CA ASP A 61 -6.84 12.41 -16.20
C ASP A 61 -5.40 12.74 -16.66
N TRP A 62 -4.56 11.73 -16.91
CA TRP A 62 -3.29 11.91 -17.61
C TRP A 62 -3.52 12.25 -19.09
N LYS A 63 -4.38 11.52 -19.80
CA LYS A 63 -4.71 11.75 -21.22
C LYS A 63 -5.21 13.18 -21.48
N LYS A 64 -5.93 13.79 -20.53
CA LYS A 64 -6.39 15.20 -20.60
C LYS A 64 -5.25 16.22 -20.49
N LYS A 65 -4.13 15.87 -19.83
CA LYS A 65 -2.97 16.75 -19.61
C LYS A 65 -1.89 16.58 -20.69
N THR A 66 -1.80 15.40 -21.29
CA THR A 66 -0.78 15.05 -22.29
C THR A 66 -1.24 15.33 -23.71
N ARG A 67 -0.37 15.91 -24.54
CA ARG A 67 -0.68 16.25 -25.94
C ARG A 67 -0.86 14.98 -26.77
N LYS A 68 -1.82 14.99 -27.72
CA LYS A 68 -2.16 13.81 -28.55
C LYS A 68 -0.96 13.13 -29.23
N ALA A 69 0.03 13.90 -29.68
CA ALA A 69 1.24 13.38 -30.33
C ALA A 69 2.21 12.67 -29.36
N GLU A 70 2.17 13.03 -28.08
CA GLU A 70 3.06 12.51 -27.03
C GLU A 70 2.43 11.33 -26.26
N GLN A 71 1.10 11.17 -26.36
CA GLN A 71 0.36 10.18 -25.56
C GLN A 71 0.89 8.74 -25.73
N VAL A 72 1.06 8.24 -26.95
CA VAL A 72 1.48 6.84 -27.20
C VAL A 72 2.88 6.59 -26.64
N SER A 73 3.86 7.43 -26.98
CA SER A 73 5.25 7.26 -26.54
C SER A 73 5.40 7.43 -25.03
N THR A 74 4.74 8.43 -24.43
CA THR A 74 4.77 8.65 -22.98
C THR A 74 4.08 7.51 -22.20
N LEU A 75 2.92 7.02 -22.66
CA LEU A 75 2.24 5.93 -21.96
C LEU A 75 3.01 4.61 -22.08
N ARG A 76 3.53 4.29 -23.27
CA ARG A 76 4.35 3.08 -23.48
C ARG A 76 5.59 3.11 -22.58
N ALA A 77 6.35 4.21 -22.58
CA ALA A 77 7.51 4.36 -21.70
C ALA A 77 7.14 4.25 -20.21
N ALA A 78 6.03 4.86 -19.78
CA ALA A 78 5.56 4.77 -18.40
C ALA A 78 5.11 3.34 -18.00
N LEU A 79 4.50 2.59 -18.91
CA LEU A 79 4.16 1.17 -18.71
C LEU A 79 5.43 0.32 -18.55
N THR A 80 6.39 0.46 -19.47
CA THR A 80 7.72 -0.20 -19.37
C THR A 80 8.39 0.12 -18.04
N MET A 81 8.56 1.40 -17.70
CA MET A 81 9.21 1.81 -16.45
C MET A 81 8.45 1.33 -15.20
N ALA A 82 7.13 1.18 -15.27
CA ALA A 82 6.31 0.62 -14.19
C ALA A 82 6.39 -0.91 -14.06
N GLY A 83 6.97 -1.64 -15.02
CA GLY A 83 7.02 -3.10 -15.06
C GLY A 83 5.77 -3.73 -15.70
N PHE A 84 5.10 -3.02 -16.61
CA PHE A 84 4.01 -3.49 -17.46
C PHE A 84 4.48 -3.64 -18.91
N GLU A 85 5.64 -4.27 -19.10
CA GLU A 85 6.34 -4.40 -20.38
C GLU A 85 5.51 -5.16 -21.42
N ASP A 86 4.90 -6.28 -21.03
CA ASP A 86 4.03 -7.07 -21.91
C ASP A 86 2.80 -6.27 -22.38
N LEU A 87 2.17 -5.50 -21.47
CA LEU A 87 1.04 -4.63 -21.82
C LEU A 87 1.46 -3.45 -22.71
N ALA A 88 2.70 -2.97 -22.56
CA ALA A 88 3.24 -1.91 -23.39
C ALA A 88 3.39 -2.37 -24.85
N GLU A 89 3.85 -3.60 -25.07
CA GLU A 89 3.98 -4.19 -26.41
C GLU A 89 2.64 -4.72 -26.97
N GLU A 90 1.74 -5.28 -26.13
CA GLU A 90 0.41 -5.74 -26.57
C GLU A 90 -0.48 -4.57 -27.02
N TYR A 91 -0.52 -3.47 -26.26
CA TYR A 91 -1.43 -2.34 -26.55
C TYR A 91 -0.78 -1.26 -27.41
N PHE A 92 0.56 -1.16 -27.44
CA PHE A 92 1.31 -0.16 -28.20
C PHE A 92 2.57 -0.77 -28.86
N PRO A 93 2.43 -1.80 -29.72
CA PRO A 93 3.57 -2.44 -30.38
C PRO A 93 4.35 -1.43 -31.23
N ASP A 94 5.68 -1.52 -31.20
CA ASP A 94 6.49 -0.78 -32.17
C ASP A 94 6.18 -1.34 -33.57
N SER A 95 5.84 -0.48 -34.53
CA SER A 95 5.55 -0.90 -35.92
C SER A 95 6.80 -1.39 -36.69
N SER A 96 7.88 -1.74 -35.98
CA SER A 96 9.15 -2.28 -36.49
C SER A 96 9.37 -3.75 -36.10
N SER A 97 8.58 -4.34 -35.20
CA SER A 97 8.65 -5.76 -34.81
C SER A 97 7.79 -6.64 -35.72
N HIS A 98 7.93 -6.49 -37.04
CA HIS A 98 7.40 -7.48 -38.00
C HIS A 98 8.38 -8.66 -38.06
N PRO A 99 8.04 -9.87 -37.56
CA PRO A 99 8.87 -11.04 -37.79
C PRO A 99 8.79 -11.37 -39.28
N THR A 100 9.90 -11.18 -40.00
CA THR A 100 10.06 -11.74 -41.35
C THR A 100 10.28 -13.23 -41.22
N ASP A 101 9.19 -13.98 -41.14
CA ASP A 101 9.22 -15.42 -41.40
C ASP A 101 9.26 -15.68 -42.91
N ASP A 102 9.91 -16.78 -43.26
CA ASP A 102 10.07 -17.40 -44.59
C ASP A 102 10.50 -16.51 -45.78
N SER A 103 11.81 -16.53 -46.07
CA SER A 103 12.34 -16.84 -47.41
C SER A 103 13.84 -17.07 -47.35
N SER A 104 14.27 -18.33 -47.42
CA SER A 104 15.63 -18.65 -47.89
C SER A 104 15.83 -18.07 -49.30
N PRO A 105 17.03 -17.54 -49.58
CA PRO A 105 17.79 -18.19 -50.64
C PRO A 105 19.19 -18.59 -50.17
N ASP A 106 19.54 -19.83 -50.46
CA ASP A 106 20.93 -20.29 -50.55
C ASP A 106 21.67 -19.44 -51.60
N LEU A 107 22.78 -18.79 -51.22
CA LEU A 107 23.95 -18.62 -52.08
C LEU A 107 25.23 -18.44 -51.26
N THR A 108 26.02 -19.52 -51.28
CA THR A 108 27.48 -19.68 -51.11
C THR A 108 28.43 -18.45 -51.07
N SER A 109 29.56 -18.68 -50.38
CA SER A 109 30.93 -18.18 -50.65
C SER A 109 31.53 -17.01 -49.82
N ALA A 110 32.19 -17.43 -48.73
CA ALA A 110 33.65 -17.34 -48.54
C ALA A 110 34.35 -16.07 -48.01
N SER A 111 35.23 -16.31 -47.01
CA SER A 111 36.50 -15.64 -46.69
C SER A 111 36.44 -14.14 -46.29
N SER A 112 36.81 -13.73 -45.07
CA SER A 112 38.10 -14.01 -44.42
C SER A 112 38.14 -13.57 -42.95
N THR A 113 38.71 -14.40 -42.08
CA THR A 113 39.44 -14.02 -40.85
C THR A 113 40.96 -14.19 -41.12
N PRO A 114 41.91 -13.85 -40.22
CA PRO A 114 41.82 -13.34 -38.84
C PRO A 114 42.56 -11.96 -38.72
N ASP A 115 43.19 -11.45 -37.64
CA ASP A 115 43.49 -11.95 -36.27
C ASP A 115 43.89 -10.78 -35.32
N LEU A 116 44.06 -11.07 -34.01
CA LEU A 116 44.82 -10.33 -32.98
C LEU A 116 44.43 -8.84 -32.67
N MET A 117 44.51 -8.30 -31.45
CA MET A 117 45.08 -8.75 -30.16
C MET A 117 44.36 -8.08 -28.96
N VAL A 118 44.17 -8.85 -27.88
CA VAL A 118 44.61 -8.54 -26.49
C VAL A 118 44.76 -7.07 -26.05
N THR A 119 44.04 -6.67 -24.99
CA THR A 119 44.62 -6.38 -23.64
C THR A 119 43.50 -6.17 -22.63
N ALA A 120 43.50 -6.96 -21.55
CA ALA A 120 42.67 -6.70 -20.37
C ALA A 120 43.50 -5.97 -19.30
N THR A 121 42.97 -4.89 -18.74
CA THR A 121 43.53 -4.25 -17.54
C THR A 121 42.40 -3.70 -16.68
N GLN A 122 41.99 -4.45 -15.64
CA GLN A 122 41.26 -3.90 -14.50
C GLN A 122 42.26 -3.37 -13.47
N PRO A 123 42.01 -2.20 -12.85
CA PRO A 123 42.57 -1.86 -11.56
C PRO A 123 41.58 -2.23 -10.43
N MET A 124 41.97 -3.14 -9.56
CA MET A 124 41.49 -3.12 -8.17
C MET A 124 42.06 -1.88 -7.46
N PRO A 125 41.31 -1.30 -6.51
CA PRO A 125 41.90 -0.67 -5.33
C PRO A 125 41.60 -1.50 -4.07
N ASP A 126 42.62 -1.64 -3.23
CA ASP A 126 42.65 -2.51 -2.07
C ASP A 126 41.81 -2.08 -0.86
N LEU A 127 41.57 -3.10 -0.02
CA LEU A 127 40.97 -3.05 1.31
C LEU A 127 41.91 -2.40 2.34
N VAL A 128 41.51 -1.26 2.94
CA VAL A 128 41.94 -0.86 4.31
C VAL A 128 40.70 -0.36 5.08
N SER A 129 40.26 -1.10 6.10
CA SER A 129 40.56 -0.92 7.53
C SER A 129 39.74 0.16 8.27
N SER A 130 39.00 -0.32 9.29
CA SER A 130 38.52 0.42 10.47
C SER A 130 37.42 1.48 10.22
N THR A 131 36.36 1.59 11.02
CA THR A 131 36.26 1.35 12.47
C THR A 131 34.81 1.02 12.88
N LEU A 132 34.61 0.06 13.80
CA LEU A 132 33.34 -0.16 14.48
C LEU A 132 33.13 0.89 15.60
N PRO A 133 32.00 1.61 15.66
CA PRO A 133 31.58 2.30 16.86
C PRO A 133 30.94 1.32 17.85
N SER A 134 31.49 1.25 19.07
CA SER A 134 31.12 0.28 20.10
C SER A 134 29.71 0.44 20.68
N SER A 135 29.08 -0.69 20.99
CA SER A 135 27.93 -0.76 21.91
C SER A 135 28.33 -0.34 23.34
N PRO A 136 27.52 0.47 24.04
CA PRO A 136 27.54 0.53 25.50
C PRO A 136 26.80 -0.67 26.10
N ASN A 137 27.41 -1.28 27.11
CA ASN A 137 26.89 -2.45 27.83
C ASN A 137 25.65 -2.07 28.70
N PRO A 138 24.72 -3.00 29.01
CA PRO A 138 23.60 -2.71 29.90
C PRO A 138 24.01 -2.83 31.37
N GLY A 139 23.28 -2.10 32.23
CA GLY A 139 23.28 -2.32 33.68
C GLY A 139 23.72 -1.11 34.49
N THR A 140 22.77 -0.54 35.23
CA THR A 140 22.85 -0.36 36.69
C THR A 140 21.45 0.04 37.17
N ALA A 141 20.79 -0.86 37.92
CA ALA A 141 19.62 -0.49 38.70
C ALA A 141 20.07 0.31 39.93
N PRO A 142 19.23 1.22 40.44
CA PRO A 142 18.87 1.07 41.84
C PRO A 142 17.41 1.35 42.14
N VAL A 143 16.81 0.40 42.86
CA VAL A 143 15.73 0.58 43.86
C VAL A 143 16.21 -0.16 45.12
N PRO A 144 15.71 0.14 46.33
CA PRO A 144 14.58 1.01 46.66
C PRO A 144 14.93 2.13 47.67
N ASP A 145 13.96 2.97 48.00
CA ASP A 145 13.69 3.25 49.42
C ASP A 145 12.18 3.31 49.69
N GLN A 146 11.77 2.86 50.86
CA GLN A 146 10.37 2.84 51.31
C GLN A 146 10.19 3.89 52.40
N THR A 147 9.13 4.70 52.35
CA THR A 147 8.64 5.32 53.60
C THR A 147 7.13 5.49 53.64
N ALA A 148 6.51 4.66 54.49
CA ALA A 148 5.32 4.93 55.31
C ALA A 148 4.03 5.48 54.68
N ASN A 149 3.03 4.59 54.58
CA ASN A 149 1.63 4.92 54.95
C ASN A 149 1.57 5.32 56.44
N PRO A 150 0.57 6.12 56.90
CA PRO A 150 -0.64 5.48 57.43
C PRO A 150 -1.99 6.24 57.25
N SER A 151 -3.02 5.44 56.96
CA SER A 151 -4.37 5.38 57.59
C SER A 151 -5.31 6.60 57.75
N VAL A 152 -6.54 6.41 57.21
CA VAL A 152 -7.91 6.74 57.72
C VAL A 152 -8.28 8.22 58.00
N ASP A 153 -9.52 8.71 57.91
CA ASP A 153 -10.88 8.11 57.86
C ASP A 153 -11.83 8.97 56.95
N PRO A 154 -13.10 8.57 56.67
CA PRO A 154 -13.95 9.22 55.66
C PRO A 154 -14.93 10.28 56.22
N ALA A 155 -15.12 11.39 55.50
CA ALA A 155 -16.34 12.20 55.58
C ALA A 155 -16.54 13.16 54.39
N SER A 156 -17.79 13.23 53.91
CA SER A 156 -18.47 14.42 53.37
C SER A 156 -17.82 15.25 52.25
N VAL A 157 -18.21 14.90 51.03
CA VAL A 157 -18.58 15.78 49.90
C VAL A 157 -18.66 17.30 50.20
N PRO A 158 -18.07 18.13 49.32
CA PRO A 158 -18.82 19.23 48.73
C PRO A 158 -18.89 19.11 47.20
N SER A 159 -20.10 19.25 46.66
CA SER A 159 -20.36 19.22 45.23
C SER A 159 -19.79 20.47 44.55
N GLN A 160 -18.85 20.30 43.62
CA GLN A 160 -18.80 20.96 42.30
C GLN A 160 -17.44 20.73 41.60
N SER A 161 -17.42 19.86 40.58
CA SER A 161 -16.64 20.15 39.38
C SER A 161 -17.36 19.58 38.15
N SER A 162 -17.65 20.47 37.21
CA SER A 162 -18.20 20.14 35.90
C SER A 162 -17.20 19.29 35.12
N GLY A 163 -17.65 18.20 34.51
CA GLY A 163 -16.77 17.38 33.67
C GLY A 163 -17.25 15.95 33.51
N ALA A 164 -18.33 15.74 32.75
CA ALA A 164 -18.68 14.42 32.25
C ALA A 164 -17.67 13.98 31.17
N GLY A 165 -16.45 13.64 31.60
CA GLY A 165 -15.40 13.04 30.78
C GLY A 165 -15.69 11.57 30.50
N GLY A 166 -16.86 11.29 29.90
CA GLY A 166 -17.18 9.95 29.42
C GLY A 166 -16.14 9.55 28.38
N MET A 167 -15.40 8.47 28.63
CA MET A 167 -14.48 7.94 27.64
C MET A 167 -15.27 7.57 26.39
N ALA A 168 -14.94 8.21 25.28
CA ALA A 168 -15.66 8.01 24.04
C ALA A 168 -15.47 6.56 23.57
N THR A 169 -16.59 5.90 23.28
CA THR A 169 -16.65 4.52 22.79
C THR A 169 -16.92 4.50 21.29
N ILE A 170 -16.53 3.41 20.64
CA ILE A 170 -16.75 3.20 19.21
C ILE A 170 -18.24 3.12 18.89
N THR A 171 -18.68 3.84 17.85
CA THR A 171 -20.07 3.78 17.38
C THR A 171 -20.23 2.82 16.20
N ALA A 172 -21.46 2.33 15.96
CA ALA A 172 -21.76 1.49 14.81
C ALA A 172 -21.39 2.14 13.45
N LYS A 173 -21.50 3.47 13.34
CA LYS A 173 -21.04 4.23 12.15
C LYS A 173 -19.52 4.13 11.96
N GLN A 174 -18.78 4.24 13.06
CA GLN A 174 -17.31 4.13 13.06
C GLN A 174 -16.87 2.69 12.75
N ILE A 175 -17.58 1.67 13.25
CA ILE A 175 -17.35 0.26 12.88
C ILE A 175 -17.51 0.06 11.37
N ILE A 176 -18.60 0.53 10.78
CA ILE A 176 -18.86 0.42 9.32
C ILE A 176 -17.84 1.23 8.51
N PHE A 177 -17.44 2.41 8.98
CA PHE A 177 -16.42 3.21 8.30
C PHE A 177 -15.05 2.53 8.34
N LEU A 178 -14.63 2.00 9.49
CA LEU A 178 -13.36 1.31 9.65
C LEU A 178 -13.31 0.00 8.87
N SER A 179 -14.40 -0.79 8.85
CA SER A 179 -14.44 -2.04 8.07
C SER A 179 -14.32 -1.83 6.56
N GLN A 180 -14.71 -0.66 6.05
CA GLN A 180 -14.53 -0.27 4.65
C GLN A 180 -13.20 0.45 4.36
N SER A 181 -12.54 1.00 5.38
CA SER A 181 -11.34 1.84 5.21
C SER A 181 -10.03 1.14 5.56
N ILE A 182 -10.07 0.05 6.33
CA ILE A 182 -8.90 -0.78 6.63
C ILE A 182 -8.60 -1.66 5.41
N LEU A 183 -7.37 -1.57 4.90
CA LEU A 183 -6.91 -2.36 3.75
C LEU A 183 -6.80 -3.86 4.12
N PRO A 184 -7.04 -4.80 3.18
CA PRO A 184 -6.87 -6.23 3.42
C PRO A 184 -5.49 -6.63 3.93
N SER A 185 -4.43 -5.95 3.49
CA SER A 185 -3.05 -6.14 3.96
C SER A 185 -2.86 -5.78 5.44
N CYS A 186 -3.67 -4.85 5.97
CA CYS A 186 -3.64 -4.44 7.37
C CYS A 186 -4.50 -5.33 8.28
N TYR A 187 -5.44 -6.12 7.73
CA TYR A 187 -6.42 -6.90 8.50
C TYR A 187 -5.79 -7.79 9.58
N ASN A 188 -4.87 -8.69 9.20
CA ASN A 188 -4.25 -9.64 10.14
C ASN A 188 -3.48 -8.92 11.26
N VAL A 189 -2.72 -7.88 10.91
CA VAL A 189 -1.89 -7.10 11.83
C VAL A 189 -2.78 -6.31 12.81
N PHE A 190 -3.84 -5.70 12.28
CA PHE A 190 -4.83 -4.97 13.07
C PHE A 190 -5.60 -5.87 14.05
N CYS A 191 -6.09 -7.04 13.61
CA CYS A 191 -6.78 -7.99 14.48
C CYS A 191 -5.83 -8.52 15.59
N THR A 192 -4.55 -8.71 15.29
CA THR A 192 -3.55 -9.10 16.29
C THR A 192 -3.35 -7.99 17.33
N HIS A 193 -3.26 -6.72 16.92
CA HIS A 193 -3.15 -5.58 17.85
C HIS A 193 -4.43 -5.23 18.60
N LEU A 194 -5.60 -5.67 18.13
CA LEU A 194 -6.85 -5.68 18.92
C LEU A 194 -6.88 -6.79 19.99
N GLY A 195 -5.89 -7.68 20.04
CA GLY A 195 -5.79 -8.77 21.01
C GLY A 195 -6.43 -10.09 20.59
N PHE A 196 -6.76 -10.28 19.30
CA PHE A 196 -7.28 -11.55 18.79
C PHE A 196 -6.15 -12.47 18.31
N GLU A 197 -6.23 -13.75 18.68
CA GLU A 197 -5.41 -14.80 18.08
C GLU A 197 -5.80 -15.05 16.61
N PHE A 198 -4.82 -15.48 15.81
CA PHE A 198 -4.98 -15.77 14.39
C PHE A 198 -6.16 -16.71 14.10
N ALA A 199 -6.32 -17.78 14.88
CA ALA A 199 -7.39 -18.75 14.70
C ALA A 199 -8.80 -18.13 14.80
N ILE A 200 -8.97 -17.07 15.61
CA ILE A 200 -10.26 -16.40 15.79
C ILE A 200 -10.60 -15.56 14.56
N PHE A 201 -9.69 -14.68 14.12
CA PHE A 201 -9.97 -13.80 12.99
C PHE A 201 -9.89 -14.51 11.63
N ASP A 202 -9.05 -15.53 11.49
CA ASP A 202 -9.02 -16.37 10.29
C ASP A 202 -10.28 -17.24 10.16
N GLY A 203 -10.78 -17.78 11.27
CA GLY A 203 -12.07 -18.48 11.33
C GLY A 203 -13.26 -17.58 10.98
N VAL A 204 -13.27 -16.33 11.46
CA VAL A 204 -14.27 -15.33 11.09
C VAL A 204 -14.16 -14.97 9.60
N LYS A 205 -12.96 -14.68 9.09
CA LYS A 205 -12.70 -14.40 7.67
C LYS A 205 -13.19 -15.52 6.76
N SER A 206 -12.86 -16.77 7.09
CA SER A 206 -13.30 -17.96 6.37
C SER A 206 -14.82 -18.14 6.40
N SER A 207 -15.45 -17.90 7.55
CA SER A 207 -16.91 -17.94 7.71
C SER A 207 -17.66 -16.86 6.91
N LYS A 208 -16.98 -15.78 6.52
CA LYS A 208 -17.53 -14.70 5.67
C LYS A 208 -17.06 -14.80 4.20
N LEU A 209 -16.61 -15.97 3.74
CA LEU A 209 -16.15 -16.19 2.35
C LEU A 209 -14.98 -15.26 1.94
N ASN A 210 -14.11 -14.89 2.89
CA ASN A 210 -13.04 -13.90 2.72
C ASN A 210 -13.50 -12.44 2.46
N ASP A 211 -14.76 -12.10 2.77
CA ASP A 211 -15.22 -10.72 2.85
C ASP A 211 -14.59 -10.02 4.08
N ILE A 212 -13.49 -9.29 3.82
CA ILE A 212 -12.73 -8.57 4.86
C ILE A 212 -13.58 -7.49 5.56
N PRO A 213 -14.36 -6.63 4.87
CA PRO A 213 -15.30 -5.73 5.53
C PRO A 213 -16.30 -6.44 6.46
N ALA A 214 -16.95 -7.51 6.01
CA ALA A 214 -17.91 -8.25 6.84
C ALA A 214 -17.22 -8.92 8.05
N ALA A 215 -16.00 -9.43 7.87
CA ALA A 215 -15.19 -10.00 8.94
C ALA A 215 -14.73 -8.92 9.95
N LEU A 216 -14.35 -7.72 9.49
CA LEU A 216 -13.98 -6.59 10.34
C LEU A 216 -15.16 -6.08 11.17
N VAL A 217 -16.39 -6.02 10.62
CA VAL A 217 -17.59 -5.68 11.40
C VAL A 217 -17.80 -6.69 12.53
N ASP A 218 -17.64 -7.98 12.26
CA ASP A 218 -17.81 -9.05 13.25
C ASP A 218 -16.74 -8.94 14.36
N ILE A 219 -15.46 -8.78 14.00
CA ILE A 219 -14.34 -8.61 14.93
C ILE A 219 -14.46 -7.33 15.77
N LEU A 220 -14.79 -6.18 15.17
CA LEU A 220 -14.93 -4.91 15.89
C LEU A 220 -16.11 -4.92 16.86
N ASN A 221 -17.22 -5.59 16.53
CA ASN A 221 -18.33 -5.78 17.47
C ASN A 221 -17.94 -6.70 18.65
N ARG A 222 -17.23 -7.81 18.39
CA ARG A 222 -16.71 -8.68 19.46
C ARG A 222 -15.71 -7.96 20.36
N TRP A 223 -14.84 -7.15 19.76
CA TRP A 223 -13.87 -6.33 20.49
C TRP A 223 -14.59 -5.33 21.41
N ALA A 224 -15.52 -4.54 20.86
CA ALA A 224 -16.26 -3.54 21.62
C ALA A 224 -17.07 -4.14 22.78
N ALA A 225 -17.61 -5.35 22.61
CA ALA A 225 -18.28 -6.08 23.68
C ALA A 225 -17.34 -6.57 24.79
N ASN A 226 -16.07 -6.87 24.48
CA ASN A 226 -15.09 -7.41 25.41
C ASN A 226 -14.23 -6.33 26.12
N THR A 227 -14.10 -5.12 25.55
CA THR A 227 -13.16 -4.08 26.00
C THR A 227 -13.84 -2.72 26.25
N GLU A 228 -15.17 -2.70 26.38
CA GLU A 228 -16.01 -1.49 26.43
C GLU A 228 -15.93 -0.60 25.17
N GLY A 229 -15.13 -0.98 24.16
CA GLY A 229 -15.04 -0.28 22.88
C GLY A 229 -14.31 1.06 22.94
N LEU A 230 -13.39 1.25 23.89
CA LEU A 230 -12.68 2.50 24.15
C LEU A 230 -11.88 2.99 22.93
N LEU A 231 -12.18 4.20 22.43
CA LEU A 231 -11.49 4.76 21.25
C LEU A 231 -9.98 4.88 21.44
N SER A 232 -9.51 5.08 22.67
CA SER A 232 -8.09 5.14 23.03
C SER A 232 -7.32 3.85 22.73
N ASP A 233 -7.96 2.69 22.86
CA ASP A 233 -7.32 1.39 22.59
C ASP A 233 -7.44 1.01 21.11
N LEU A 234 -8.53 1.42 20.46
CA LEU A 234 -8.66 1.36 19.00
C LEU A 234 -7.59 2.20 18.29
N ASP A 235 -7.30 3.41 18.79
CA ASP A 235 -6.25 4.28 18.28
C ASP A 235 -4.86 3.63 18.36
N LYS A 236 -4.56 2.95 19.48
CA LYS A 236 -3.31 2.19 19.65
C LYS A 236 -3.22 1.08 18.62
N ALA A 237 -4.29 0.28 18.46
CA ALA A 237 -4.33 -0.82 17.50
C ALA A 237 -4.20 -0.35 16.04
N LEU A 238 -4.89 0.75 15.67
CA LEU A 238 -4.78 1.36 14.34
C LEU A 238 -3.37 1.93 14.09
N THR A 239 -2.76 2.57 15.08
CA THR A 239 -1.40 3.12 14.96
C THR A 239 -0.36 2.02 14.83
N ALA A 240 -0.48 0.95 15.64
CA ALA A 240 0.42 -0.21 15.57
C ALA A 240 0.30 -0.97 14.24
N ALA A 241 -0.90 -1.04 13.67
CA ALA A 241 -1.14 -1.62 12.33
C ALA A 241 -0.69 -0.72 11.15
N GLY A 242 -0.08 0.43 11.41
CA GLY A 242 0.33 1.41 10.38
C GLY A 242 -0.84 2.21 9.78
N CYS A 243 -2.05 2.05 10.29
CA CYS A 243 -3.26 2.74 9.84
C CYS A 243 -3.44 4.14 10.47
N THR A 244 -2.35 4.82 10.83
CA THR A 244 -2.37 6.11 11.56
C THR A 244 -3.19 7.20 10.85
N ARG A 245 -3.29 7.15 9.51
CA ARG A 245 -4.16 8.05 8.72
C ARG A 245 -5.65 7.87 9.03
N LEU A 246 -6.10 6.65 9.34
CA LEU A 246 -7.50 6.35 9.66
C LEU A 246 -7.91 6.93 11.02
N VAL A 247 -7.01 7.00 11.99
CA VAL A 247 -7.24 7.55 13.34
C VAL A 247 -7.89 8.94 13.29
N TYR A 248 -7.42 9.80 12.38
CA TYR A 248 -7.97 11.15 12.19
C TYR A 248 -9.27 11.16 11.36
N MET A 249 -9.48 10.16 10.49
CA MET A 249 -10.64 10.07 9.61
C MET A 249 -11.88 9.56 10.33
N TYR A 250 -11.74 8.54 11.18
CA TYR A 250 -12.90 7.86 11.79
C TYR A 250 -13.49 8.64 12.98
N LYS A 251 -12.69 9.47 13.66
CA LYS A 251 -13.15 10.32 14.78
C LYS A 251 -14.13 11.43 14.36
N GLY A 252 -14.20 11.76 13.07
CA GLY A 252 -15.13 12.75 12.51
C GLY A 252 -16.39 12.14 11.87
N LYS A 253 -16.76 10.90 12.20
CA LYS A 253 -17.84 10.11 11.58
C LYS A 253 -18.94 9.70 12.56
#